data_AF-A0A3D0CZ56-F1
#
_entry.id   AF-A0A3D0CZ56-F1
#
_cell.length_a   1.000
_cell.length_b   1.000
_cell.length_c   1.000
_cell.angle_alpha   90.00
_cell.angle_beta   90.00
_cell.angle_gamma   90.00
#
_symmetry.space_group_name_H-M   'P 1'
#
loop_
_entity.id
_entity.type
_entity.pdbx_description
1 polymer ?
#
loop_
_entity_poly.entity_id
_entity_poly.type
_entity_poly.pdbx_seq_one_letter_code
_entity_poly.pdbx_strand_id
1 'polypeptide(L)'
;MFIFGWIGGVTGVTIGTEQLNMVVHNTLRLPGHFHATVVGGTTLAFMGLTYYVIPLIFRRELKLKRWAIWQPYVYGLGMTLVSVGMIASGIQGVSRRHWDVTFAQAAFPATLPGTVHLTLGIFGIGALIAIVGGVMFVTVVLASILNGKQVEARAVTLVAAPANLAGAAVAHKDEAHPEPKGTFVIVLIFLMYFATYYFANWWLLGGRWMVR
;
A
#
# COMPACT_ATOMS: atom_id res chain seq x y z
N MET A 1 -4.59 -4.76 -2.31
CA MET A 1 -3.89 -5.91 -2.91
C MET A 1 -2.74 -5.48 -3.82
N PHE A 2 -2.93 -4.53 -4.75
CA PHE A 2 -1.84 -4.03 -5.61
C PHE A 2 -0.64 -3.47 -4.84
N ILE A 3 -0.83 -2.50 -3.94
CA ILE A 3 0.28 -1.89 -3.19
C ILE A 3 1.05 -2.94 -2.36
N PHE A 4 0.33 -3.71 -1.53
CA PHE A 4 0.94 -4.73 -0.68
C PHE A 4 1.62 -5.84 -1.47
N GLY A 5 0.95 -6.40 -2.49
CA GLY A 5 1.43 -7.57 -3.21
C GLY A 5 2.47 -7.23 -4.29
N TRP A 6 2.14 -6.30 -5.19
CA TRP A 6 2.97 -5.99 -6.34
C TRP A 6 4.16 -5.10 -5.97
N ILE A 7 3.98 -4.12 -5.09
CA ILE A 7 5.11 -3.29 -4.66
C ILE A 7 5.76 -3.93 -3.44
N GLY A 8 5.02 -4.07 -2.35
CA GLY A 8 5.54 -4.60 -1.09
C GLY A 8 6.10 -6.02 -1.20
N GLY A 9 5.31 -6.98 -1.67
CA GLY A 9 5.69 -8.38 -1.75
C GLY A 9 6.89 -8.61 -2.67
N VAL A 10 6.82 -8.13 -3.91
CA VAL A 10 7.89 -8.30 -4.90
C VAL A 10 9.20 -7.63 -4.47
N THR A 11 9.13 -6.40 -3.94
CA THR A 11 10.32 -5.73 -3.42
C THR A 11 10.89 -6.46 -2.21
N GLY A 12 10.04 -6.99 -1.32
CA GLY A 12 10.43 -7.70 -0.11
C GLY A 12 11.23 -8.97 -0.37
N VAL A 13 10.75 -9.81 -1.29
CA VAL A 13 11.47 -11.02 -1.70
C VAL A 13 12.83 -10.67 -2.30
N THR A 14 12.88 -9.62 -3.11
CA THR A 14 14.11 -9.20 -3.80
C THR A 14 15.16 -8.65 -2.83
N ILE A 15 14.77 -7.79 -1.88
CA ILE A 15 15.72 -7.21 -0.90
C ILE A 15 16.05 -8.16 0.25
N GLY A 16 15.28 -9.24 0.41
CA GLY A 16 15.57 -10.32 1.38
C GLY A 16 16.73 -11.22 0.94
N THR A 17 17.11 -11.20 -0.34
CA THR A 17 18.28 -11.91 -0.85
C THR A 17 19.57 -11.19 -0.42
N GLU A 18 20.47 -11.90 0.26
CA GLU A 18 21.69 -11.34 0.85
C GLU A 18 22.54 -10.54 -0.16
N GLN A 19 22.80 -11.11 -1.34
CA GLN A 19 23.63 -10.47 -2.36
C GLN A 19 22.99 -9.17 -2.88
N LEU A 20 21.68 -9.18 -3.10
CA LEU A 20 20.94 -7.99 -3.55
C LEU A 20 20.85 -6.95 -2.45
N ASN A 21 20.81 -7.36 -1.17
CA ASN A 21 20.76 -6.45 -0.04
C ASN A 21 21.98 -5.52 0.01
N MET A 22 23.15 -5.96 -0.49
CA MET A 22 24.38 -5.13 -0.53
C MET A 22 24.18 -3.78 -1.24
N VAL A 23 23.34 -3.71 -2.29
CA VAL A 23 23.09 -2.49 -3.07
C VAL A 23 21.87 -1.69 -2.62
N VAL A 24 21.09 -2.20 -1.67
CA VAL A 24 19.88 -1.53 -1.15
C VAL A 24 19.97 -1.18 0.33
N HIS A 25 20.84 -1.83 1.08
CA HIS A 25 20.97 -1.62 2.52
C HIS A 25 21.20 -0.14 2.84
N ASN A 26 20.52 0.34 3.89
CA ASN A 26 20.56 1.74 4.32
C ASN A 26 20.18 2.81 3.27
N THR A 27 19.51 2.42 2.18
CA THR A 27 18.89 3.38 1.26
C THR A 27 17.40 3.60 1.57
N LEU A 28 16.80 4.63 0.96
CA LEU A 28 15.36 4.87 0.98
C LEU A 28 14.53 3.72 0.38
N ARG A 29 15.16 2.78 -0.31
CA ARG A 29 14.48 1.62 -0.88
C ARG A 29 13.85 0.72 0.18
N LEU A 30 14.49 0.57 1.33
CA LEU A 30 13.94 -0.20 2.46
C LEU A 30 12.68 0.48 3.01
N PRO A 31 12.71 1.75 3.44
CA PRO A 31 11.50 2.48 3.80
C PRO A 31 10.41 2.41 2.74
N GLY A 32 10.75 2.57 1.46
CA GLY A 32 9.77 2.46 0.38
C GLY A 32 9.06 1.10 0.34
N HIS A 33 9.78 0.00 0.51
CA HIS A 33 9.19 -1.34 0.68
C HIS A 33 8.25 -1.41 1.90
N PHE A 34 8.70 -0.99 3.08
CA PHE A 34 7.89 -1.03 4.30
C PHE A 34 6.63 -0.15 4.22
N HIS A 35 6.68 0.97 3.50
CA HIS A 35 5.53 1.82 3.28
C HIS A 35 4.52 1.20 2.30
N ALA A 36 4.94 0.35 1.36
CA ALA A 36 4.00 -0.42 0.53
C ALA A 36 3.32 -1.55 1.31
N THR A 37 4.05 -2.24 2.20
CA THR A 37 3.50 -3.33 2.99
C THR A 37 2.63 -2.80 4.13
N VAL A 38 3.23 -2.20 5.15
CA VAL A 38 2.55 -1.85 6.40
C VAL A 38 1.67 -0.62 6.20
N VAL A 39 2.26 0.51 5.81
CA VAL A 39 1.56 1.81 5.79
C VAL A 39 0.53 1.88 4.66
N GLY A 40 0.82 1.26 3.52
CA GLY A 40 -0.05 1.20 2.36
C GLY A 40 -1.06 0.06 2.45
N GLY A 41 -0.61 -1.18 2.57
CA GLY A 41 -1.50 -2.34 2.55
C GLY A 41 -2.23 -2.57 3.88
N THR A 42 -1.49 -2.78 4.97
CA THR A 42 -2.06 -3.16 6.27
C THR A 42 -2.90 -2.04 6.87
N THR A 43 -2.38 -0.81 6.93
CA THR A 43 -3.11 0.34 7.47
C THR A 43 -4.39 0.61 6.68
N LEU A 44 -4.37 0.52 5.35
CA LEU A 44 -5.57 0.72 4.53
C LEU A 44 -6.65 -0.34 4.79
N ALA A 45 -6.24 -1.60 5.02
CA ALA A 45 -7.16 -2.65 5.44
C ALA A 45 -7.79 -2.32 6.80
N PHE A 46 -7.01 -1.85 7.77
CA PHE A 46 -7.53 -1.42 9.07
C PHE A 46 -8.42 -0.17 8.99
N MET A 47 -8.13 0.77 8.10
CA MET A 47 -9.02 1.91 7.84
C MET A 47 -10.39 1.44 7.32
N GLY A 48 -10.41 0.54 6.35
CA GLY A 48 -11.65 -0.07 5.84
C GLY A 48 -12.40 -0.86 6.93
N LEU A 49 -11.68 -1.66 7.71
CA LEU A 49 -12.25 -2.38 8.86
C LEU A 49 -12.86 -1.42 9.88
N THR A 50 -12.23 -0.27 10.13
CA THR A 50 -12.73 0.73 11.08
C THR A 50 -14.11 1.23 10.66
N TYR A 51 -14.33 1.51 9.37
CA TYR A 51 -15.65 1.93 8.90
C TYR A 51 -16.74 0.88 9.11
N TYR A 52 -16.38 -0.40 9.03
CA TYR A 52 -17.28 -1.50 9.34
C TYR A 52 -17.55 -1.62 10.85
N VAL A 53 -16.51 -1.43 11.67
CA VAL A 53 -16.57 -1.61 13.12
C VAL A 53 -17.26 -0.45 13.86
N ILE A 54 -17.24 0.77 13.31
CA ILE A 54 -17.90 1.94 13.92
C ILE A 54 -19.37 1.68 14.29
N PRO A 55 -20.26 1.26 13.37
CA PRO A 55 -21.65 0.98 13.73
C PRO A 55 -21.81 -0.22 14.66
N LEU A 56 -20.86 -1.17 14.66
CA LEU A 56 -20.90 -2.36 15.51
C LEU A 56 -20.58 -2.03 16.98
N ILE A 57 -19.50 -1.28 17.23
CA ILE A 57 -19.03 -0.99 18.58
C ILE A 57 -19.73 0.23 19.16
N PHE A 58 -19.77 1.33 18.40
CA PHE A 58 -20.28 2.60 18.91
C PHE A 58 -21.80 2.73 18.74
N ARG A 59 -22.44 1.83 17.98
CA ARG A 59 -23.86 1.92 17.60
C ARG A 59 -24.20 3.29 17.02
N ARG A 60 -23.27 3.83 16.22
CA ARG A 60 -23.41 5.13 15.54
C ARG A 60 -23.38 4.92 14.03
N GLU A 61 -24.27 5.60 13.31
CA GLU A 61 -24.23 5.61 11.86
C GLU A 61 -22.93 6.23 11.33
N LEU A 62 -22.35 5.63 10.29
CA LEU A 62 -21.21 6.19 9.56
C LEU A 62 -21.63 7.48 8.84
N LYS A 63 -21.05 8.61 9.26
CA LYS A 63 -21.21 9.91 8.62
C LYS A 63 -20.25 10.08 7.45
N LEU A 64 -20.53 11.07 6.60
CA LEU A 64 -19.69 11.44 5.46
C LEU A 64 -19.40 10.25 4.51
N LYS A 65 -20.42 9.42 4.23
CA LYS A 65 -20.28 8.20 3.41
C LYS A 65 -19.54 8.40 2.08
N ARG A 66 -19.75 9.55 1.41
CA ARG A 66 -19.01 9.92 0.20
C ARG A 66 -17.50 10.03 0.43
N TRP A 67 -17.08 10.66 1.53
CA TRP A 67 -15.67 10.76 1.89
C TRP A 67 -15.12 9.40 2.28
N ALA A 68 -15.89 8.58 2.98
CA ALA A 68 -15.49 7.22 3.36
C ALA A 68 -15.24 6.32 2.13
N ILE A 69 -16.01 6.52 1.04
CA ILE A 69 -15.79 5.82 -0.24
C ILE A 69 -14.49 6.25 -0.90
N TRP A 70 -14.21 7.57 -0.96
CA TRP A 70 -13.04 8.09 -1.66
C TRP A 70 -11.74 7.98 -0.87
N GLN A 71 -11.81 8.01 0.45
CA GLN A 71 -10.65 8.05 1.34
C GLN A 71 -9.64 6.93 1.07
N PRO A 72 -10.03 5.66 0.89
CA PRO A 72 -9.08 4.59 0.60
C PRO A 72 -8.32 4.78 -0.70
N TYR A 73 -8.96 5.37 -1.72
CA TYR A 73 -8.33 5.64 -3.02
C TYR A 73 -7.34 6.79 -2.92
N VAL A 74 -7.70 7.88 -2.23
CA VAL A 74 -6.81 9.03 -2.00
C VAL A 74 -5.58 8.60 -1.20
N TYR A 75 -5.79 7.93 -0.07
CA TYR A 75 -4.69 7.44 0.76
C TYR A 75 -3.85 6.38 0.04
N GLY A 76 -4.49 5.43 -0.64
CA GLY A 76 -3.79 4.39 -1.41
C GLY A 76 -2.95 4.95 -2.55
N LEU A 77 -3.45 5.95 -3.29
CA LEU A 77 -2.70 6.62 -4.34
C LEU A 77 -1.49 7.36 -3.74
N GLY A 78 -1.70 8.14 -2.68
CA GLY A 78 -0.62 8.85 -1.99
C GLY A 78 0.46 7.89 -1.51
N MET A 79 0.08 6.79 -0.87
CA MET A 79 1.02 5.77 -0.38
C MET A 79 1.74 5.01 -1.49
N THR A 80 1.09 4.82 -2.64
CA THR A 80 1.75 4.25 -3.83
C THR A 80 2.87 5.17 -4.30
N LEU A 81 2.60 6.48 -4.42
CA LEU A 81 3.59 7.46 -4.81
C LEU A 81 4.72 7.60 -3.78
N VAL A 82 4.41 7.58 -2.48
CA VAL A 82 5.42 7.56 -1.41
C VAL A 82 6.35 6.36 -1.59
N SER A 83 5.79 5.16 -1.72
CA SER A 83 6.58 3.94 -1.84
C SER A 83 7.44 3.93 -3.10
N VAL A 84 6.86 4.26 -4.26
CA VAL A 84 7.58 4.31 -5.54
C VAL A 84 8.66 5.39 -5.52
N GLY A 85 8.36 6.59 -5.02
CA GLY A 85 9.33 7.69 -4.89
C GLY A 85 10.50 7.33 -3.98
N MET A 86 10.23 6.68 -2.85
CA MET A 86 11.27 6.18 -1.94
C MET A 86 12.11 5.06 -2.55
N ILE A 87 11.49 4.08 -3.22
CA ILE A 87 12.19 2.99 -3.90
C ILE A 87 13.09 3.55 -5.00
N ALA A 88 12.57 4.43 -5.85
CA ALA A 88 13.32 5.03 -6.94
C ALA A 88 14.46 5.93 -6.44
N SER A 89 14.24 6.69 -5.36
CA SER A 89 15.32 7.48 -4.72
C SER A 89 16.39 6.57 -4.11
N GLY A 90 15.99 5.45 -3.48
CA GLY A 90 16.93 4.49 -2.92
C GLY A 90 17.77 3.76 -3.98
N ILE A 91 17.19 3.46 -5.16
CA ILE A 91 17.96 2.91 -6.30
C ILE A 91 19.08 3.88 -6.73
N GLN A 92 18.87 5.18 -6.56
CA GLN A 92 19.86 6.21 -6.90
C GLN A 92 20.87 6.50 -5.77
N GLY A 93 20.81 5.75 -4.67
CA GLY A 93 21.78 5.85 -3.57
C GLY A 93 21.37 6.78 -2.43
N VAL A 94 20.14 7.30 -2.42
CA VAL A 94 19.68 8.15 -1.32
C VAL A 94 19.61 7.35 -0.02
N SER A 95 20.38 7.78 0.98
CA SER A 95 20.42 7.16 2.30
C SER A 95 19.12 7.38 3.09
N ARG A 96 18.70 6.37 3.86
CA ARG A 96 17.62 6.52 4.85
C ARG A 96 18.16 7.10 6.16
N ARG A 97 17.27 7.66 6.99
CA ARG A 97 17.57 8.15 8.36
C ARG A 97 18.52 9.36 8.41
N HIS A 98 18.57 10.14 7.33
CA HIS A 98 19.26 11.42 7.28
C HIS A 98 18.27 12.52 6.89
N TRP A 99 18.42 13.69 7.51
CA TRP A 99 17.59 14.86 7.22
C TRP A 99 18.08 15.60 5.97
N ASP A 100 19.40 15.58 5.72
CA ASP A 100 20.05 16.05 4.50
C ASP A 100 20.59 14.86 3.72
N VAL A 101 20.06 14.66 2.51
CA VAL A 101 20.45 13.57 1.61
C VAL A 101 21.72 13.88 0.81
N THR A 102 22.10 15.15 0.71
CA THR A 102 23.30 15.60 0.00
C THR A 102 24.53 15.59 0.88
N PHE A 103 24.34 15.55 2.20
CA PHE A 103 25.41 15.66 3.19
C PHE A 103 26.29 16.91 2.93
N ALA A 104 25.65 18.03 2.60
CA ALA A 104 26.34 19.24 2.13
C ALA A 104 27.35 19.80 3.13
N GLN A 105 27.15 19.53 4.43
CA GLN A 105 28.02 19.97 5.52
C GLN A 105 28.95 18.88 6.05
N ALA A 106 28.92 17.67 5.47
CA ALA A 106 29.78 16.57 5.90
C ALA A 106 31.18 16.66 5.27
N ALA A 107 32.16 16.01 5.89
CA ALA A 107 33.50 15.86 5.33
C ALA A 107 33.50 15.14 3.96
N PHE A 108 32.47 14.32 3.71
CA PHE A 108 32.26 13.61 2.45
C PHE A 108 30.83 13.85 1.96
N PRO A 109 30.59 14.89 1.14
CA PRO A 109 29.29 15.13 0.52
C PRO A 109 28.89 13.99 -0.41
N ALA A 110 27.61 13.67 -0.47
CA ALA A 110 27.09 12.65 -1.37
C ALA A 110 26.89 13.22 -2.78
N THR A 111 27.55 12.63 -3.77
CA THR A 111 27.28 12.88 -5.19
C THR A 111 26.07 12.07 -5.65
N LEU A 112 24.91 12.73 -5.71
CA LEU A 112 23.66 12.15 -6.17
C LEU A 112 23.33 12.64 -7.60
N PRO A 113 22.76 11.77 -8.46
CA PRO A 113 22.26 12.19 -9.76
C PRO A 113 21.15 13.25 -9.64
N GLY A 114 21.09 14.22 -10.55
CA GLY A 114 20.04 15.25 -10.55
C GLY A 114 18.61 14.68 -10.67
N THR A 115 18.46 13.47 -11.22
CA THR A 115 17.19 12.73 -11.27
C THR A 115 16.60 12.40 -9.89
N VAL A 116 17.41 12.46 -8.82
CA VAL A 116 16.95 12.26 -7.44
C VAL A 116 15.91 13.30 -7.04
N HIS A 117 16.01 14.54 -7.51
CA HIS A 117 15.02 15.58 -7.20
C HIS A 117 13.63 15.22 -7.71
N LEU A 118 13.54 14.56 -8.86
CA LEU A 118 12.26 14.10 -9.42
C LEU A 118 11.66 12.98 -8.56
N THR A 119 12.46 12.00 -8.14
CA THR A 119 11.95 10.89 -7.33
C THR A 119 11.62 11.29 -5.90
N LEU A 120 12.36 12.25 -5.33
CA LEU A 120 12.02 12.89 -4.06
C LEU A 120 10.77 13.78 -4.18
N GLY A 121 10.59 14.46 -5.32
CA GLY A 121 9.37 15.21 -5.62
C GLY A 121 8.13 14.31 -5.68
N ILE A 122 8.22 13.15 -6.34
CA ILE A 122 7.16 12.13 -6.35
C ILE A 122 6.84 11.67 -4.92
N PHE A 123 7.87 11.40 -4.11
CA PHE A 123 7.70 11.05 -2.71
C PHE A 123 6.96 12.16 -1.94
N GLY A 124 7.40 13.41 -2.07
CA GLY A 124 6.79 14.56 -1.39
C GLY A 124 5.32 14.79 -1.77
N ILE A 125 5.01 14.74 -3.07
CA ILE A 125 3.62 14.85 -3.57
C ILE A 125 2.76 13.70 -3.04
N GLY A 126 3.29 12.48 -3.11
CA GLY A 126 2.63 11.30 -2.56
C GLY A 126 2.32 11.44 -1.07
N ALA A 127 3.27 11.97 -0.30
CA ALA A 127 3.11 12.19 1.14
C ALA A 127 2.00 13.21 1.43
N LEU A 128 1.92 14.31 0.68
CA LEU A 128 0.84 15.29 0.82
C LEU A 128 -0.53 14.68 0.53
N ILE A 129 -0.65 13.88 -0.55
CA ILE A 129 -1.89 13.18 -0.89
C ILE A 129 -2.27 12.16 0.21
N ALA A 130 -1.28 11.43 0.74
CA ALA A 130 -1.50 10.47 1.82
C ALA A 130 -1.96 11.17 3.12
N ILE A 131 -1.39 12.33 3.44
CA ILE A 131 -1.83 13.15 4.58
C ILE A 131 -3.29 13.58 4.40
N VAL A 132 -3.69 14.05 3.21
CA VAL A 132 -5.09 14.36 2.91
C VAL A 132 -5.98 13.14 3.12
N GLY A 133 -5.59 11.97 2.62
CA GLY A 133 -6.31 10.72 2.84
C GLY A 133 -6.40 10.31 4.31
N GLY A 134 -5.36 10.57 5.11
CA GLY A 134 -5.37 10.34 6.56
C GLY A 134 -6.29 11.31 7.30
N VAL A 135 -6.28 12.59 6.95
CA VAL A 135 -7.19 13.60 7.50
C VAL A 135 -8.65 13.27 7.16
N MET A 136 -8.93 12.83 5.94
CA MET A 136 -10.26 12.34 5.55
C MET A 136 -10.71 11.19 6.46
N PHE A 137 -9.83 10.21 6.72
CA PHE A 137 -10.14 9.08 7.58
C PHE A 137 -10.49 9.53 9.00
N VAL A 138 -9.61 10.33 9.62
CA VAL A 138 -9.83 10.85 10.98
C VAL A 138 -11.13 11.66 11.04
N THR A 139 -11.41 12.49 10.04
CA THR A 139 -12.63 13.30 9.98
C THR A 139 -13.88 12.42 9.91
N VAL A 140 -13.89 11.39 9.05
CA VAL A 140 -15.01 10.44 8.94
C VAL A 140 -15.24 9.71 10.26
N VAL A 141 -14.17 9.22 10.90
CA VAL A 141 -14.25 8.47 12.16
C VAL A 141 -14.78 9.37 13.28
N LEU A 142 -14.18 10.54 13.50
CA LEU A 142 -14.59 11.45 14.57
C LEU A 142 -16.01 11.99 14.36
N ALA A 143 -16.36 12.38 13.13
CA ALA A 143 -17.71 12.84 12.82
C ALA A 143 -18.77 11.73 13.06
N SER A 144 -18.42 10.48 12.79
CA SER A 144 -19.33 9.34 13.00
C SER A 144 -19.50 9.02 14.48
N ILE A 145 -18.41 8.98 15.26
CA ILE A 145 -18.46 8.64 16.68
C ILE A 145 -19.14 9.76 17.50
N LEU A 146 -18.77 11.02 17.27
CA LEU A 146 -19.26 12.15 18.06
C LEU A 146 -20.68 12.55 17.66
N ASN A 147 -20.95 12.59 16.35
CA ASN A 147 -22.18 13.19 15.81
C ASN A 147 -23.08 12.20 15.07
N GLY A 148 -22.71 10.92 14.95
CA GLY A 148 -23.54 9.91 14.28
C GLY A 148 -24.87 9.70 14.99
N LYS A 149 -25.94 9.37 14.26
CA LYS A 149 -27.20 9.00 14.90
C LYS A 149 -27.02 7.67 15.62
N GLN A 150 -27.63 7.51 16.80
CA GLN A 150 -27.64 6.23 17.49
C GLN A 150 -28.49 5.24 16.69
N VAL A 151 -27.97 4.03 16.54
CA VAL A 151 -28.64 2.94 15.84
C VAL A 151 -29.08 1.91 16.87
N GLU A 152 -30.34 1.51 16.79
CA GLU A 152 -30.89 0.44 17.63
C GLU A 152 -30.11 -0.86 17.42
N ALA A 153 -29.84 -1.59 18.50
CA ALA A 153 -29.04 -2.82 18.45
C ALA A 153 -29.62 -3.86 17.48
N ARG A 154 -30.94 -3.87 17.29
CA ARG A 154 -31.64 -4.75 16.34
C ARG A 154 -31.42 -4.37 14.87
N ALA A 155 -31.11 -3.11 14.57
CA ALA A 155 -30.80 -2.66 13.21
C ALA A 155 -29.32 -2.90 12.84
N VAL A 156 -28.47 -3.16 13.84
CA VAL A 156 -27.07 -3.57 13.68
C VAL A 156 -27.02 -5.10 13.57
N THR A 157 -27.71 -5.69 12.58
CA THR A 157 -27.61 -7.13 12.33
C THR A 157 -26.25 -7.46 11.72
N LEU A 158 -25.46 -8.22 12.47
CA LEU A 158 -24.33 -8.99 11.98
C LEU A 158 -24.84 -9.93 10.90
N VAL A 159 -24.35 -9.77 9.66
CA VAL A 159 -24.78 -10.55 8.50
C VAL A 159 -26.21 -10.18 8.09
N ALA A 160 -26.49 -10.30 6.80
CA ALA A 160 -27.80 -10.07 6.19
C ALA A 160 -28.95 -10.33 7.17
N ALA A 161 -29.86 -9.37 7.33
CA ALA A 161 -31.19 -9.73 7.76
C ALA A 161 -31.62 -10.97 6.96
N PRO A 162 -32.31 -11.96 7.55
CA PRO A 162 -32.73 -13.17 6.87
C PRO A 162 -33.70 -12.92 5.69
N ALA A 163 -33.84 -11.68 5.21
CA ALA A 163 -34.39 -11.36 3.90
C ALA A 163 -33.69 -12.13 2.76
N ASN A 164 -32.45 -12.59 2.94
CA ASN A 164 -31.77 -13.49 1.98
C ASN A 164 -31.61 -14.95 2.47
N LEU A 165 -32.13 -15.30 3.65
CA LEU A 165 -32.06 -16.68 4.18
C LEU A 165 -33.42 -17.39 4.12
N ALA A 166 -34.52 -16.64 4.02
CA ALA A 166 -35.85 -17.18 3.79
C ALA A 166 -36.22 -17.09 2.31
N GLY A 167 -35.67 -17.99 1.47
CA GLY A 167 -36.15 -18.13 0.10
C GLY A 167 -35.10 -18.35 -0.99
N ALA A 168 -34.09 -19.17 -0.76
CA ALA A 168 -33.44 -19.87 -1.86
C ALA A 168 -32.84 -21.17 -1.32
N ALA A 169 -33.66 -22.22 -1.29
CA ALA A 169 -33.11 -23.54 -1.56
C ALA A 169 -32.54 -23.43 -2.99
N VAL A 170 -31.29 -23.00 -3.12
CA VAL A 170 -30.58 -23.02 -4.38
C VAL A 170 -30.48 -24.50 -4.70
N ALA A 171 -31.32 -24.97 -5.62
CA ALA A 171 -31.14 -26.25 -6.24
C ALA A 171 -29.68 -26.27 -6.72
N HIS A 172 -28.87 -27.19 -6.16
CA HIS A 172 -27.56 -27.50 -6.71
C HIS A 172 -27.81 -28.08 -8.12
N LYS A 173 -27.98 -27.19 -9.10
CA LYS A 173 -27.66 -27.53 -10.47
C LYS A 173 -26.16 -27.82 -10.46
N ASP A 174 -25.78 -28.92 -11.07
CA ASP A 174 -24.41 -29.20 -11.48
C ASP A 174 -24.00 -28.14 -12.52
N GLU A 175 -23.81 -26.91 -12.08
CA GLU A 175 -23.29 -25.83 -12.90
C GLU A 175 -21.79 -26.06 -13.00
N ALA A 176 -21.32 -26.30 -14.23
CA ALA A 176 -19.90 -26.42 -14.54
C ALA A 176 -19.15 -25.26 -13.87
N HIS A 177 -18.27 -25.57 -12.92
CA HIS A 177 -17.46 -24.57 -12.24
C HIS A 177 -16.72 -23.74 -13.31
N PRO A 178 -17.01 -22.44 -13.44
CA PRO A 178 -16.33 -21.63 -14.44
C PRO A 178 -14.84 -21.65 -14.13
N GLU A 179 -14.03 -22.15 -15.07
CA GLU A 179 -12.58 -22.13 -14.94
C GLU A 179 -12.12 -20.70 -14.61
N PRO A 180 -11.26 -20.50 -13.60
CA PRO A 180 -10.85 -19.17 -13.15
C PRO A 180 -9.80 -18.58 -14.10
N LYS A 181 -10.14 -18.45 -15.39
CA LYS A 181 -9.28 -17.95 -16.47
C LYS A 181 -8.72 -16.56 -16.12
N GLY A 182 -9.52 -15.70 -15.50
CA GLY A 182 -9.08 -14.37 -15.05
C GLY A 182 -8.00 -14.41 -13.97
N THR A 183 -8.17 -15.25 -12.96
CA THR A 183 -7.17 -15.42 -11.89
C THR A 183 -5.86 -15.98 -12.44
N PHE A 184 -5.94 -16.97 -13.33
CA PHE A 184 -4.77 -17.54 -13.98
C PHE A 184 -3.99 -16.48 -14.75
N VAL A 185 -4.67 -15.63 -15.54
CA VAL A 185 -4.04 -14.52 -16.26
C VAL A 185 -3.36 -13.53 -15.30
N ILE A 186 -4.04 -13.12 -14.22
CA ILE A 186 -3.44 -12.19 -13.23
C ILE A 186 -2.19 -12.79 -12.58
N VAL A 187 -2.22 -14.09 -12.25
CA VAL A 187 -1.06 -14.81 -11.69
C VAL A 187 0.09 -14.82 -12.68
N LEU A 188 -0.16 -15.09 -13.97
CA LEU A 188 0.88 -15.05 -14.99
C LEU A 188 1.48 -13.65 -15.16
N ILE A 189 0.65 -12.60 -15.16
CA ILE A 189 1.15 -11.21 -15.22
C ILE A 189 1.98 -10.88 -13.98
N PHE A 190 1.51 -11.26 -12.79
CA PHE A 190 2.25 -11.07 -11.55
C PHE A 190 3.59 -11.82 -11.58
N LEU A 191 3.61 -13.06 -12.07
CA LEU A 191 4.83 -13.88 -12.17
C LEU A 191 5.83 -13.27 -13.17
N MET A 192 5.36 -12.81 -14.33
CA MET A 192 6.20 -12.10 -15.30
C MET A 192 6.79 -10.83 -14.68
N TYR A 193 5.95 -10.00 -14.04
CA TYR A 193 6.41 -8.80 -13.35
C TYR A 193 7.45 -9.11 -12.27
N PHE A 194 7.20 -10.12 -11.43
CA PHE A 194 8.10 -10.57 -10.38
C PHE A 194 9.45 -11.02 -10.98
N ALA A 195 9.43 -11.87 -12.00
CA ALA A 195 10.64 -12.37 -12.64
C ALA A 195 11.44 -11.22 -13.27
N THR A 196 10.79 -10.33 -14.04
CA THR A 196 11.45 -9.16 -14.63
C THR A 196 12.08 -8.27 -13.57
N TYR A 197 11.35 -7.96 -12.49
CA TYR A 197 11.89 -7.13 -11.41
C TYR A 197 13.06 -7.81 -10.70
N TYR A 198 12.95 -9.11 -10.41
CA TYR A 198 13.99 -9.88 -9.73
C TYR A 198 15.28 -9.93 -10.57
N PHE A 199 15.19 -10.31 -11.85
CA PHE A 199 16.36 -10.37 -12.73
C PHE A 199 16.95 -8.99 -13.06
N ALA A 200 16.12 -7.95 -13.17
CA ALA A 200 16.61 -6.58 -13.30
C ALA A 200 17.47 -6.15 -12.11
N ASN A 201 17.15 -6.62 -10.89
CA ASN A 201 17.95 -6.33 -9.69
C ASN A 201 19.29 -7.08 -9.67
N TRP A 202 19.30 -8.34 -10.13
CA TRP A 202 20.56 -9.06 -10.33
C TRP A 202 21.45 -8.39 -11.38
N TRP A 203 20.86 -7.92 -12.47
CA TRP A 203 21.57 -7.14 -13.48
C TRP A 203 22.13 -5.83 -12.90
N LEU A 204 21.35 -5.09 -12.11
CA LEU A 204 21.81 -3.88 -11.41
C LEU A 204 22.95 -4.17 -10.44
N LEU A 205 22.89 -5.29 -9.71
CA LEU A 205 23.97 -5.72 -8.82
C LEU A 205 25.25 -5.97 -9.62
N GLY A 206 25.17 -6.77 -10.69
CA GLY A 206 26.34 -7.07 -11.54
C GLY A 206 26.95 -5.83 -12.21
N GLY A 207 26.13 -4.83 -12.54
CA GLY A 207 26.61 -3.56 -13.11
C GLY A 207 27.28 -2.62 -12.10
N ARG A 208 26.94 -2.70 -10.81
CA ARG A 208 27.47 -1.81 -9.75
C ARG A 208 28.57 -2.45 -8.92
N TRP A 209 28.51 -3.76 -8.74
CA TRP A 209 29.44 -4.52 -7.91
C TRP A 209 30.37 -5.33 -8.82
N MET A 210 31.44 -4.68 -9.31
CA MET A 210 32.49 -5.37 -10.04
C MET A 210 33.37 -6.11 -9.03
N VAL A 211 33.25 -7.42 -8.97
CA VAL A 211 34.27 -8.26 -8.34
C VAL A 211 35.48 -8.25 -9.29
N ARG A 212 36.48 -7.43 -8.96
CA ARG A 212 37.82 -7.50 -9.54
C ARG A 212 38.77 -8.14 -8.55
#